data_AF-A0A2W6F0S5-F1
#
_entry.id   AF-A0A2W6F0S5-F1
#
_cell.length_a   1.000
_cell.length_b   1.000
_cell.length_c   1.000
_cell.angle_alpha   90.00
_cell.angle_beta   90.00
_cell.angle_gamma   90.00
#
_symmetry.space_group_name_H-M   'P 1'
#
loop_
_entity.id
_entity.type
_entity.pdbx_description
1 polymer ?
#
loop_
_entity_poly.entity_id
_entity_poly.type
_entity_poly.pdbx_seq_one_letter_code
_entity_poly.pdbx_strand_id
1 'polypeptide(L)'
;QNNQWAISEPLERQTRIPLYLRSRGFGFPGVRVDGNDVLATLAVTRKALDDARTGQGPTLIEAYTYRMGAHTTSDDPTRYRLASDLEAWKLKDPIERVKSFLYKSTLGNAAFFASIEAEADELAAHVRKGCLEMADPAPETLFEHVYAEEHPLITAEAAGHAAYRASFADVGSVA
;
A
#
# COMPACT_ATOMS: atom_id res chain seq x y z
N GLN A 1 7.81 1.33 6.83
CA GLN A 1 8.28 2.37 5.89
C GLN A 1 8.16 3.71 6.58
N ASN A 2 9.25 4.45 6.68
CA ASN A 2 9.27 5.79 7.28
C ASN A 2 9.18 6.83 6.17
N ASN A 3 7.97 7.33 5.92
CA ASN A 3 7.69 8.32 4.88
C ASN A 3 7.62 9.77 5.43
N GLN A 4 8.15 9.98 6.65
CA GLN A 4 8.23 11.22 7.41
C GLN A 4 6.91 11.77 8.01
N TRP A 5 5.74 11.21 7.65
CA TRP A 5 4.44 11.77 8.05
C TRP A 5 3.41 10.69 8.42
N ALA A 6 2.77 10.84 9.58
CA ALA A 6 1.56 10.11 9.95
C ALA A 6 0.34 11.03 9.76
N ILE A 7 -0.35 10.90 8.63
CA ILE A 7 -1.36 11.86 8.15
C ILE A 7 -0.73 13.25 8.01
N SER A 8 -0.89 14.10 9.03
CA SER A 8 -0.37 15.46 9.17
C SER A 8 0.71 15.60 10.24
N GLU A 9 0.95 14.56 11.04
CA GLU A 9 1.90 14.62 12.15
C GLU A 9 3.31 14.25 11.68
N PRO A 10 4.31 15.13 11.84
CA PRO A 10 5.68 14.85 11.40
C PRO A 10 6.37 13.83 12.31
N LEU A 11 7.38 13.13 11.77
CA LEU A 11 8.13 12.09 12.47
C LEU A 11 8.72 12.57 13.81
N GLU A 12 9.25 13.79 13.89
CA GLU A 12 9.89 14.30 15.10
C GLU A 12 8.92 14.43 16.28
N ARG A 13 7.62 14.56 16.00
CA ARG A 13 6.57 14.59 17.02
C ARG A 13 6.04 13.20 17.37
N GLN A 14 6.20 12.22 16.48
CA GLN A 14 5.84 10.82 16.71
C GLN A 14 6.86 10.07 17.57
N THR A 15 8.15 10.40 17.43
CA THR A 15 9.21 9.68 18.13
C THR A 15 10.48 10.53 18.29
N ARG A 16 11.11 10.41 19.47
CA ARG A 16 12.42 11.04 19.75
C ARG A 16 13.60 10.20 19.27
N ILE A 17 13.37 8.92 19.01
CA ILE A 17 14.41 7.98 18.56
C ILE A 17 14.14 7.53 17.12
N PRO A 18 15.20 7.36 16.31
CA PRO A 18 15.13 6.66 15.04
C PRO A 18 14.39 5.33 15.15
N LEU A 19 13.49 5.05 14.20
CA LEU A 19 12.60 3.88 14.28
C LEU A 19 13.40 2.57 14.29
N TYR A 20 14.46 2.45 13.47
CA TYR A 20 15.29 1.24 13.45
C TYR A 20 15.90 0.89 14.81
N LEU A 21 16.12 1.86 15.70
CA LEU A 21 16.67 1.64 17.04
C LEU A 21 15.66 1.09 18.04
N ARG A 22 14.35 1.15 17.76
CA ARG A 22 13.31 0.60 18.64
C ARG A 22 13.45 -0.91 18.85
N SER A 23 13.98 -1.60 17.84
CA SER A 23 14.32 -3.04 17.89
C SER A 23 15.17 -3.44 19.11
N ARG A 24 16.03 -2.53 19.60
CA ARG A 24 16.86 -2.75 20.80
C ARG A 24 16.03 -3.02 22.05
N GLY A 25 14.87 -2.37 22.19
CA GLY A 25 13.95 -2.60 23.30
C GLY A 25 13.33 -4.00 23.31
N PHE A 26 13.42 -4.72 22.19
CA PHE A 26 12.90 -6.07 22.02
C PHE A 26 14.02 -7.12 21.86
N GLY A 27 15.30 -6.71 21.96
CA GLY A 27 16.42 -7.63 21.92
C GLY A 27 16.77 -8.19 20.54
N PHE A 28 16.40 -7.52 19.44
CA PHE A 28 16.70 -7.97 18.07
C PHE A 28 17.30 -6.84 17.21
N PRO A 29 18.00 -7.14 16.10
CA PRO A 29 18.66 -6.12 15.29
C PRO A 29 17.68 -5.21 14.55
N GLY A 30 18.11 -3.98 14.31
CA GLY A 30 17.41 -3.04 13.44
C GLY A 30 18.37 -2.32 12.51
N VAL A 31 17.91 -2.12 11.28
CA VAL A 31 18.70 -1.52 10.20
C VAL A 31 17.87 -0.43 9.53
N ARG A 32 18.52 0.69 9.23
CA ARG A 32 17.95 1.73 8.38
C ARG A 32 18.52 1.57 6.98
N VAL A 33 17.65 1.58 5.99
CA VAL A 33 18.01 1.53 4.57
C VAL A 33 17.44 2.77 3.87
N ASP A 34 18.14 3.25 2.85
CA ASP A 34 17.58 4.22 1.91
C ASP A 34 16.39 3.55 1.20
N GLY A 35 15.18 3.95 1.57
CA GLY A 35 13.96 3.37 1.04
C GLY A 35 13.73 3.72 -0.43
N ASN A 36 14.47 4.67 -0.98
CA ASN A 36 14.44 5.03 -2.40
C ASN A 36 15.56 4.34 -3.20
N ASP A 37 16.34 3.46 -2.58
CA ASP A 37 17.25 2.53 -3.26
C ASP A 37 16.64 1.12 -3.24
N VAL A 38 16.11 0.69 -4.40
CA VAL A 38 15.49 -0.63 -4.53
C VAL A 38 16.48 -1.78 -4.33
N LEU A 39 17.74 -1.60 -4.74
CA LEU A 39 18.76 -2.64 -4.64
C LEU A 39 19.25 -2.79 -3.20
N ALA A 40 19.44 -1.67 -2.49
CA ALA A 40 19.77 -1.70 -1.07
C ALA A 40 18.60 -2.29 -0.25
N THR A 41 17.37 -1.88 -0.54
CA THR A 41 16.17 -2.41 0.13
C THR A 41 16.02 -3.91 -0.11
N LEU A 42 16.24 -4.37 -1.34
CA LEU A 42 16.22 -5.79 -1.69
C LEU A 42 17.30 -6.58 -0.96
N ALA A 43 18.54 -6.08 -0.94
CA ALA A 43 19.66 -6.75 -0.28
C ALA A 43 19.43 -6.89 1.23
N VAL A 44 19.02 -5.80 1.90
CA VAL A 44 18.73 -5.80 3.34
C VAL A 44 17.56 -6.72 3.67
N THR A 45 16.51 -6.70 2.85
CA THR A 45 15.34 -7.57 3.05
C THR A 45 15.69 -9.05 2.87
N ARG A 46 16.47 -9.39 1.83
CA ARG A 46 16.94 -10.77 1.61
C ARG A 46 17.76 -11.28 2.79
N LYS A 47 18.72 -10.49 3.27
CA LYS A 47 19.53 -10.86 4.43
C LYS A 47 18.67 -11.08 5.68
N ALA A 48 17.76 -10.15 5.98
CA ALA A 48 16.87 -10.26 7.14
C ALA A 48 15.94 -11.49 7.04
N LEU A 49 15.48 -11.82 5.83
CA LEU A 49 14.67 -13.01 5.58
C LEU A 49 15.47 -14.30 5.76
N ASP A 50 16.70 -14.33 5.27
CA ASP A 50 17.60 -15.49 5.44
C ASP A 50 17.94 -15.71 6.92
N ASP A 51 18.18 -14.64 7.67
CA ASP A 51 18.38 -14.69 9.13
C ASP A 51 17.15 -15.27 9.86
N ALA A 52 15.95 -14.77 9.53
CA ALA A 52 14.72 -15.28 10.12
C ALA A 52 14.51 -16.77 9.81
N ARG A 53 14.79 -17.20 8.57
CA ARG A 53 14.65 -18.61 8.13
C ARG A 53 15.68 -19.54 8.76
N THR A 54 16.87 -19.04 9.07
CA THR A 54 17.96 -19.82 9.67
C THR A 54 17.95 -19.78 11.20
N GLY A 55 16.90 -19.20 11.81
CA GLY A 55 16.70 -19.19 13.26
C GLY A 55 17.46 -18.09 14.00
N GLN A 56 17.98 -17.08 13.30
CA GLN A 56 18.69 -15.93 13.91
C GLN A 56 17.73 -14.86 14.45
N GLY A 57 16.42 -15.08 14.34
CA GLY A 57 15.38 -14.18 14.84
C GLY A 57 14.99 -13.07 13.87
N PRO A 58 14.13 -12.14 14.31
CA PRO A 58 13.61 -11.07 13.47
C PRO A 58 14.61 -9.91 13.29
N THR A 59 14.40 -9.09 12.26
CA THR A 59 15.12 -7.82 12.06
C THR A 59 14.10 -6.71 11.76
N LEU A 60 14.25 -5.54 12.38
CA LEU A 60 13.48 -4.35 12.03
C LEU A 60 14.16 -3.60 10.89
N ILE A 61 13.49 -3.46 9.75
CA ILE A 61 13.98 -2.66 8.62
C ILE A 61 13.22 -1.32 8.59
N GLU A 62 13.92 -0.21 8.81
CA GLU A 62 13.42 1.13 8.53
C GLU A 62 13.82 1.55 7.11
N ALA A 63 12.91 1.38 6.15
CA ALA A 63 13.03 2.01 4.84
C ALA A 63 12.73 3.51 4.97
N TYR A 64 13.77 4.35 4.90
CA TYR A 64 13.68 5.80 5.01
C TYR A 64 13.34 6.41 3.64
N THR A 65 12.14 6.93 3.49
CA THR A 65 11.53 7.35 2.21
C THR A 65 10.62 8.56 2.45
N TYR A 66 9.76 8.89 1.48
CA TYR A 66 8.84 10.02 1.53
C TYR A 66 7.55 9.76 0.78
N ARG A 67 6.43 10.25 1.34
CA ARG A 67 5.11 10.16 0.70
C ARG A 67 4.95 11.35 -0.24
N MET A 68 5.12 11.15 -1.55
CA MET A 68 5.04 12.25 -2.53
C MET A 68 3.63 12.87 -2.57
N GLY A 69 2.59 12.04 -2.57
CA GLY A 69 1.19 12.47 -2.56
C GLY A 69 0.62 12.82 -1.18
N ALA A 70 -0.68 13.10 -1.16
CA ALA A 70 -1.49 13.23 0.05
C ALA A 70 -1.57 11.91 0.84
N HIS A 71 -2.06 11.97 2.08
CA HIS A 71 -2.27 10.77 2.89
C HIS A 71 -3.32 9.84 2.27
N THR A 72 -4.42 10.44 1.83
CA THR A 72 -5.56 9.82 1.15
C THR A 72 -6.16 10.84 0.18
N THR A 73 -7.19 10.44 -0.57
CA THR A 73 -7.94 11.35 -1.46
C THR A 73 -8.68 12.47 -0.73
N SER A 74 -8.92 12.34 0.57
CA SER A 74 -9.61 13.34 1.40
C SER A 74 -8.65 14.26 2.17
N ASP A 75 -7.33 14.11 1.99
CA ASP A 75 -6.31 14.86 2.71
C ASP A 75 -5.68 15.96 1.85
N ASP A 76 -5.35 17.09 2.49
CA ASP A 76 -4.66 18.22 1.86
C ASP A 76 -3.29 18.45 2.54
N PRO A 77 -2.19 17.98 1.92
CA PRO A 77 -0.86 18.10 2.50
C PRO A 77 -0.32 19.53 2.54
N THR A 78 -0.89 20.46 1.75
CA THR A 78 -0.41 21.85 1.72
C THR A 78 -0.62 22.58 3.05
N ARG A 79 -1.49 22.03 3.92
CA ARG A 79 -1.81 22.57 5.24
C ARG A 79 -0.75 22.32 6.30
N TYR A 80 0.11 21.33 6.12
CA TYR A 80 1.06 20.89 7.15
C TYR A 80 2.46 20.55 6.62
N ARG A 81 2.67 20.56 5.31
CA ARG A 81 3.92 20.18 4.66
C ARG A 81 4.46 21.30 3.79
N LEU A 82 5.75 21.58 3.91
CA LEU A 82 6.41 22.58 3.08
C LEU A 82 6.62 22.05 1.66
N ALA A 83 6.40 22.91 0.66
CA ALA A 83 6.67 22.57 -0.74
C ALA A 83 8.15 22.24 -0.98
N SER A 84 9.06 22.92 -0.29
CA SER A 84 10.52 22.68 -0.37
C SER A 84 10.91 21.24 -0.02
N ASP A 85 10.22 20.63 0.95
CA ASP A 85 10.51 19.27 1.36
C ASP A 85 10.14 18.31 0.22
N LEU A 86 8.96 18.51 -0.38
CA LEU A 86 8.54 17.71 -1.54
C LEU A 86 9.52 17.85 -2.70
N GLU A 87 9.96 19.06 -3.04
CA GLU A 87 10.92 19.27 -4.13
C GLU A 87 12.26 18.58 -3.86
N ALA A 88 12.76 18.63 -2.62
CA ALA A 88 13.99 17.92 -2.24
C ALA A 88 13.86 16.39 -2.37
N TRP A 89 12.66 15.85 -2.15
CA TRP A 89 12.38 14.42 -2.29
C TRP A 89 12.09 13.98 -3.74
N LYS A 90 11.58 14.87 -4.61
CA LYS A 90 11.46 14.60 -6.05
C LYS A 90 12.81 14.28 -6.69
N LEU A 91 13.88 14.93 -6.24
CA LEU A 91 15.24 14.66 -6.70
C LEU A 91 15.78 13.29 -6.25
N LYS A 92 15.06 12.59 -5.36
CA LYS A 92 15.42 11.28 -4.82
C LYS A 92 14.45 10.19 -5.28
N ASP A 93 13.74 10.41 -6.38
CA ASP A 93 12.75 9.46 -6.89
C ASP A 93 13.41 8.08 -7.15
N PRO A 94 12.89 6.99 -6.53
CA PRO A 94 13.43 5.65 -6.72
C PRO A 94 13.34 5.15 -8.17
N ILE A 95 12.30 5.54 -8.91
CA ILE A 95 12.11 5.13 -10.30
C ILE A 95 13.19 5.78 -11.18
N GLU A 96 13.40 7.09 -11.05
CA GLU A 96 14.41 7.80 -11.83
C GLU A 96 15.84 7.35 -11.49
N ARG A 97 16.08 6.99 -10.23
CA ARG A 97 17.35 6.38 -9.79
C ARG A 97 17.61 5.06 -10.51
N VAL A 98 16.61 4.17 -10.57
CA VAL A 98 16.74 2.86 -11.23
C VAL A 98 16.83 3.00 -12.74
N LYS A 99 16.02 3.88 -13.36
CA LYS A 99 16.12 4.19 -14.80
C LYS A 99 17.53 4.64 -15.15
N SER A 100 18.09 5.58 -14.38
CA SER A 100 19.45 6.08 -14.56
C SER A 100 20.50 4.97 -14.43
N PHE A 101 20.34 4.07 -13.47
CA PHE A 101 21.23 2.91 -13.31
C PHE A 101 21.16 1.96 -14.51
N LEU A 102 19.97 1.62 -14.99
CA LEU A 102 19.77 0.72 -16.13
C LEU A 102 20.31 1.29 -17.44
N TYR A 103 20.11 2.60 -17.68
CA TYR A 103 20.71 3.29 -18.82
C TYR A 103 22.24 3.25 -18.77
N LYS A 104 22.84 3.63 -17.64
CA LYS A 104 24.31 3.64 -17.46
C LYS A 104 24.92 2.24 -17.56
N SER A 105 24.18 1.22 -17.16
CA SER A 105 24.60 -0.18 -17.21
C SER A 105 24.33 -0.84 -18.57
N THR A 106 23.80 -0.11 -19.56
CA THR A 106 23.39 -0.63 -20.87
C THR A 106 22.36 -1.75 -20.81
N LEU A 107 21.65 -1.88 -19.68
CA LEU A 107 20.59 -2.85 -19.44
C LEU A 107 19.21 -2.34 -19.86
N GLY A 108 19.07 -1.03 -20.08
CA GLY A 108 17.85 -0.38 -20.55
C GLY A 108 18.17 0.70 -21.59
N ASN A 109 17.23 0.90 -22.52
CA ASN A 109 17.28 1.94 -23.53
C ASN A 109 15.87 2.56 -23.71
N ALA A 110 15.75 3.58 -24.57
CA ALA A 110 14.48 4.27 -24.78
C ALA A 110 13.35 3.33 -25.21
N ALA A 111 13.63 2.35 -26.08
CA ALA A 111 12.63 1.37 -26.54
C ALA A 111 12.17 0.46 -25.39
N PHE A 112 13.08 0.02 -24.52
CA PHE A 112 12.76 -0.78 -23.33
C PHE A 112 11.87 -0.03 -22.34
N PHE A 113 12.16 1.25 -22.06
CA PHE A 113 11.31 2.03 -21.16
C PHE A 113 9.96 2.36 -21.80
N ALA A 114 9.91 2.62 -23.11
CA ALA A 114 8.66 2.82 -23.84
C ALA A 114 7.78 1.56 -23.83
N SER A 115 8.37 0.36 -23.94
CA SER A 115 7.58 -0.88 -23.85
C SER A 115 7.02 -1.12 -22.45
N ILE A 116 7.78 -0.80 -21.40
CA ILE A 116 7.28 -0.89 -20.01
C ILE A 116 6.13 0.10 -19.77
N GLU A 117 6.25 1.33 -20.26
CA GLU A 117 5.18 2.33 -20.13
C GLU A 117 3.89 1.85 -20.82
N ALA A 118 4.01 1.33 -22.04
CA ALA A 118 2.88 0.77 -22.78
C ALA A 118 2.25 -0.43 -22.05
N GLU A 119 3.05 -1.35 -21.53
CA GLU A 119 2.56 -2.50 -20.74
C GLU A 119 1.85 -2.03 -19.46
N ALA A 120 2.39 -1.02 -18.78
CA ALA A 120 1.79 -0.46 -17.58
C ALA A 120 0.44 0.23 -17.87
N ASP A 121 0.35 0.98 -18.97
CA ASP A 121 -0.89 1.62 -19.42
C ASP A 121 -1.96 0.59 -19.82
N GLU A 122 -1.57 -0.44 -20.56
CA GLU A 122 -2.45 -1.55 -20.93
C GLU A 122 -2.99 -2.28 -19.69
N LEU A 123 -2.11 -2.57 -18.72
CA LEU A 123 -2.50 -3.18 -17.46
C LEU A 123 -3.45 -2.28 -16.66
N ALA A 124 -3.16 -0.98 -16.58
CA ALA A 124 -4.02 -0.02 -15.88
C ALA A 124 -5.41 0.08 -16.51
N ALA A 125 -5.48 0.11 -17.85
CA ALA A 125 -6.73 0.11 -18.59
C ALA A 125 -7.52 -1.19 -18.39
N HIS A 126 -6.83 -2.34 -18.44
CA HIS A 126 -7.42 -3.65 -18.20
C HIS A 126 -8.00 -3.77 -16.79
N VAL A 127 -7.23 -3.41 -15.76
CA VAL A 127 -7.68 -3.45 -14.36
C VAL A 127 -8.87 -2.51 -14.15
N ARG A 128 -8.82 -1.28 -14.68
CA ARG A 128 -9.93 -0.33 -14.57
C ARG A 128 -11.21 -0.87 -15.20
N LYS A 129 -11.09 -1.42 -16.41
CA LYS A 129 -12.22 -2.02 -17.13
C LYS A 129 -12.81 -3.18 -16.31
N GLY A 130 -11.95 -4.10 -15.87
CA GLY A 130 -12.35 -5.22 -15.02
C GLY A 130 -13.09 -4.75 -13.77
N CYS A 131 -12.57 -3.76 -13.06
CA CYS A 131 -13.23 -3.22 -11.86
C CYS A 131 -14.61 -2.61 -12.11
N LEU A 132 -14.82 -1.95 -13.25
CA LEU A 132 -16.11 -1.34 -13.60
C LEU A 132 -17.12 -2.36 -14.15
N GLU A 133 -16.64 -3.45 -14.74
CA GLU A 133 -17.47 -4.52 -15.29
C GLU A 133 -17.79 -5.61 -14.27
N MET A 134 -17.12 -5.62 -13.11
CA MET A 134 -17.45 -6.54 -12.02
C MET A 134 -18.90 -6.31 -11.58
N ALA A 135 -19.67 -7.39 -11.58
CA ALA A 135 -21.01 -7.35 -11.01
C ALA A 135 -20.94 -6.98 -9.53
N ASP A 136 -21.88 -6.15 -9.08
CA ASP A 136 -22.06 -5.91 -7.65
C ASP A 136 -22.34 -7.25 -6.95
N PRO A 137 -21.73 -7.49 -5.78
CA PRO A 137 -22.01 -8.70 -5.03
C PRO A 137 -23.49 -8.75 -4.65
N ALA A 138 -24.04 -9.96 -4.61
CA ALA A 138 -25.42 -10.15 -4.19
C ALA A 138 -25.59 -9.61 -2.76
N PRO A 139 -26.67 -8.88 -2.44
CA PRO A 139 -26.88 -8.28 -1.13
C PRO A 139 -26.78 -9.26 0.05
N GLU A 140 -27.11 -10.53 -0.20
CA GLU A 140 -27.06 -11.63 0.77
C GLU A 140 -25.63 -11.92 1.23
N THR A 141 -24.63 -11.61 0.40
CA THR A 141 -23.20 -11.78 0.73
C THR A 141 -22.75 -10.92 1.91
N LEU A 142 -23.52 -9.89 2.28
CA LEU A 142 -23.28 -9.10 3.49
C LEU A 142 -23.18 -9.97 4.76
N PHE A 143 -23.89 -11.10 4.78
CA PHE A 143 -23.96 -12.02 5.92
C PHE A 143 -22.98 -13.19 5.80
N GLU A 144 -22.32 -13.34 4.65
CA GLU A 144 -21.34 -14.39 4.44
C GLU A 144 -20.02 -14.06 5.15
N HIS A 145 -19.26 -15.09 5.52
CA HIS A 145 -17.92 -14.98 6.13
C HIS A 145 -17.85 -14.25 7.49
N VAL A 146 -18.98 -13.98 8.15
CA VAL A 146 -19.01 -13.45 9.52
C VAL A 146 -18.52 -14.49 10.53
N TYR A 147 -18.94 -15.74 10.34
CA TYR A 147 -18.48 -16.90 11.10
C TYR A 147 -18.02 -18.01 10.13
N ALA A 148 -17.16 -18.91 10.63
CA ALA A 148 -16.70 -20.06 9.84
C ALA A 148 -17.80 -21.10 9.61
N GLU A 149 -18.67 -21.27 10.60
CA GLU A 149 -19.85 -22.13 10.55
C GLU A 149 -21.11 -21.27 10.56
N GLU A 150 -22.25 -21.89 10.23
CA GLU A 150 -23.54 -21.23 10.30
C GLU A 150 -23.80 -20.70 11.72
N HIS A 151 -24.13 -19.42 11.81
CA HIS A 151 -24.43 -18.76 13.07
C HIS A 151 -25.91 -18.38 13.13
N PRO A 152 -26.70 -18.91 14.10
CA PRO A 152 -28.15 -18.76 14.11
C PRO A 152 -28.66 -17.31 14.01
N LEU A 153 -27.98 -16.36 14.66
CA LEU A 153 -28.34 -14.95 14.56
C LEU A 153 -28.07 -14.36 13.18
N ILE A 154 -26.95 -14.74 12.54
CA ILE A 154 -26.61 -14.26 11.20
C ILE A 154 -27.59 -14.84 10.19
N THR A 155 -27.96 -16.12 10.32
CA THR A 155 -29.01 -16.74 9.51
C THR A 155 -30.35 -16.01 9.68
N ALA A 156 -30.74 -15.68 10.91
CA ALA A 156 -31.98 -14.96 11.19
C ALA A 156 -31.97 -13.53 10.62
N GLU A 157 -30.86 -12.80 10.77
CA GLU A 157 -30.70 -11.46 10.22
C GLU A 157 -30.66 -11.47 8.68
N ALA A 158 -30.00 -12.45 8.06
CA ALA A 158 -29.98 -12.63 6.62
C ALA A 158 -31.39 -12.88 6.06
N ALA A 159 -32.16 -13.77 6.71
CA ALA A 159 -33.55 -14.03 6.35
C ALA A 159 -34.42 -12.78 6.53
N GLY A 160 -34.25 -12.05 7.62
CA GLY A 160 -34.94 -10.79 7.87
C GLY A 160 -34.63 -9.71 6.83
N HIS A 161 -33.37 -9.55 6.45
CA HIS A 161 -32.94 -8.63 5.41
C HIS A 161 -33.49 -9.01 4.03
N ALA A 162 -33.47 -10.29 3.68
CA ALA A 162 -34.07 -10.78 2.43
C ALA A 162 -35.58 -10.49 2.37
N ALA A 163 -36.31 -10.76 3.46
CA ALA A 163 -37.73 -10.45 3.57
C ALA A 163 -38.01 -8.93 3.46
N TYR A 164 -37.19 -8.12 4.13
CA TYR A 164 -37.27 -6.66 4.03
C TYR A 164 -37.08 -6.18 2.59
N ARG A 165 -36.05 -6.67 1.88
CA ARG A 165 -35.81 -6.29 0.48
C ARG A 165 -36.95 -6.72 -0.44
N ALA A 166 -37.47 -7.93 -0.26
CA ALA A 166 -38.60 -8.44 -1.04
C ALA A 166 -39.85 -7.58 -0.86
N SER A 167 -40.05 -6.97 0.33
CA SER A 167 -41.21 -6.11 0.59
C SER A 167 -41.28 -4.85 -0.29
N PHE A 168 -40.18 -4.43 -0.91
CA PHE A 168 -40.15 -3.30 -1.84
C PHE A 168 -40.35 -3.70 -3.31
N ALA A 169 -40.28 -4.98 -3.65
CA ALA A 169 -40.37 -5.45 -5.04
C ALA A 169 -41.76 -5.21 -5.67
N ASP A 170 -42.83 -5.19 -4.86
CA ASP A 170 -44.20 -4.96 -5.32
C ASP A 170 -44.56 -3.47 -5.52
N VAL A 171 -43.69 -2.53 -5.13
CA VAL A 171 -43.96 -1.08 -5.22
C VAL A 171 -43.46 -0.48 -6.55
N GLY A 172 -42.71 -1.26 -7.35
CA GLY A 172 -42.06 -0.82 -8.59
C GLY A 172 -42.83 -1.07 -9.90
N SER A 173 -44.02 -1.68 -9.88
CA SER A 173 -44.79 -1.99 -11.11
C SER A 173 -45.93 -1.01 -11.42
N VAL A 174 -45.92 0.20 -10.84
CA VAL A 174 -46.90 1.26 -11.16
C VAL A 174 -46.16 2.52 -11.60
N ALA A 175 -45.67 2.53 -12.85
CA ALA A 175 -45.54 3.69 -13.74
C ALA A 175 -45.05 3.23 -15.12
#